data_AF-A0A7I8MHJ5-F1
#
_entry.id   AF-A0A7I8MHJ5-F1
#
_cell.length_a   1.000
_cell.length_b   1.000
_cell.length_c   1.000
_cell.angle_alpha   90.00
_cell.angle_beta   90.00
_cell.angle_gamma   90.00
#
_symmetry.space_group_name_H-M   'P 1'
#
loop_
_entity.id
_entity.type
_entity.pdbx_description
1 polymer ?
#
loop_
_entity_poly.entity_id
_entity_poly.type
_entity_poly.pdbx_seq_one_letter_code
_entity_poly.pdbx_strand_id
1 'polypeptide(L)'
;MGAGSSNLNIEAVQGWVEDLRRRAEELPAKGEAAPTETLEALLTFLEELRVDKEELRQQNKELIASRDALDEKYRRYRELFNVAPDGYLVTDPNGVIQEANPDAATLLEVSRDRLAGQPVVLFVAAEDRK
;
A
#
# COMPACT_ATOMS: atom_id res chain seq x y z
N MET A 1 8.95 -10.18 4.74
CA MET A 1 9.11 -10.36 6.19
C MET A 1 8.92 -8.99 6.83
N GLY A 2 7.76 -8.72 7.43
CA GLY A 2 7.43 -7.37 7.91
C GLY A 2 6.05 -7.28 8.57
N ALA A 3 5.58 -8.38 9.17
CA ALA A 3 4.34 -8.43 9.94
C ALA A 3 4.73 -8.96 11.32
N GLY A 4 5.14 -8.06 12.22
CA GLY A 4 5.63 -8.44 13.54
C GLY A 4 5.52 -7.35 14.58
N SER A 5 5.51 -6.07 14.18
CA SER A 5 5.53 -4.96 15.14
C SER A 5 4.13 -4.44 15.54
N SER A 6 3.07 -4.76 14.79
CA SER A 6 1.73 -4.17 15.02
C SER A 6 0.90 -4.86 16.11
N ASN A 7 1.20 -6.11 16.49
CA ASN A 7 0.44 -6.84 17.52
C ASN A 7 0.99 -6.65 18.95
N LEU A 8 2.28 -6.35 19.09
CA LEU A 8 2.92 -6.18 20.40
C LEU A 8 2.46 -4.92 21.14
N ASN A 9 1.89 -3.92 20.43
CA ASN A 9 1.49 -2.65 21.05
C ASN A 9 0.01 -2.65 21.50
N ILE A 10 -0.90 -3.30 20.76
CA ILE A 10 -2.33 -3.32 21.13
C ILE A 10 -2.60 -4.16 22.38
N GLU A 11 -1.97 -5.33 22.50
CA GLU A 11 -2.13 -6.19 23.70
C GLU A 11 -1.50 -5.55 24.95
N ALA A 12 -0.36 -4.85 24.79
CA ALA A 12 0.29 -4.11 25.87
C ALA A 12 -0.58 -2.93 26.33
N VAL A 13 -1.12 -2.15 25.39
CA VAL A 13 -2.06 -1.04 25.65
C VAL A 13 -3.32 -1.54 26.37
N GLN A 14 -3.90 -2.66 25.93
CA GLN A 14 -5.08 -3.24 26.57
C GLN A 14 -4.80 -3.69 28.00
N GLY A 15 -3.70 -4.42 28.23
CA GLY A 15 -3.33 -4.89 29.56
C GLY A 15 -3.09 -3.76 30.57
N TRP A 16 -2.54 -2.62 30.11
CA TRP A 16 -2.25 -1.49 30.97
C TRP A 16 -3.48 -0.60 31.24
N VAL A 17 -4.39 -0.47 30.27
CA VAL A 17 -5.71 0.17 30.47
C VAL A 17 -6.54 -0.61 31.49
N GLU A 18 -6.51 -1.95 31.44
CA GLU A 18 -7.16 -2.80 32.43
C GLU A 18 -6.56 -2.60 33.84
N ASP A 19 -5.23 -2.47 33.96
CA ASP A 19 -4.55 -2.22 35.24
C ASP A 19 -4.90 -0.84 35.82
N LEU A 20 -4.88 0.20 34.99
CA LEU A 20 -5.27 1.56 35.36
C LEU A 20 -6.74 1.62 35.80
N ARG A 21 -7.63 0.94 35.07
CA ARG A 21 -9.05 0.86 35.43
C ARG A 21 -9.25 0.18 36.78
N ARG A 22 -8.58 -0.95 37.03
CA ARG A 22 -8.63 -1.64 38.32
C ARG A 22 -8.16 -0.73 39.46
N ARG A 23 -7.03 -0.03 39.31
CA ARG A 23 -6.51 0.90 40.32
C ARG A 23 -7.43 2.09 40.56
N ALA A 24 -8.13 2.57 39.52
CA ALA A 24 -9.12 3.63 39.64
C ALA A 24 -10.41 3.16 40.34
N GLU A 25 -10.82 1.91 40.14
CA GLU A 25 -11.97 1.28 40.80
C GLU A 25 -11.68 0.92 42.28
N GLU A 26 -10.42 0.71 42.64
CA GLU A 26 -9.97 0.48 44.03
C GLU A 26 -9.82 1.76 44.86
N LEU A 27 -10.03 2.94 44.24
CA LEU A 27 -9.98 4.22 44.97
C LEU A 27 -11.19 4.37 45.91
N PRO A 28 -10.97 4.76 47.18
CA PRO A 28 -12.06 4.97 48.11
C PRO A 28 -13.00 6.08 47.59
N ALA A 29 -14.30 5.78 47.59
CA ALA A 29 -15.32 6.71 47.14
C ALA A 29 -15.37 7.95 48.05
N LYS A 30 -15.07 9.11 47.45
CA LYS A 30 -15.20 10.50 47.92
C LYS A 30 -13.99 11.09 48.64
N GLY A 31 -13.29 11.98 47.94
CA GLY A 31 -12.67 13.17 48.53
C GLY A 31 -11.14 13.19 48.59
N GLU A 32 -10.45 12.07 48.39
CA GLU A 32 -8.99 12.06 48.29
C GLU A 32 -8.55 12.12 46.82
N ALA A 33 -7.56 12.99 46.56
CA ALA A 33 -6.95 13.12 45.25
C ALA A 33 -6.49 11.74 44.74
N ALA A 34 -6.71 11.46 43.46
CA ALA A 34 -6.16 10.26 42.84
C ALA A 34 -4.66 10.16 43.20
N PRO A 35 -4.17 8.97 43.60
CA PRO A 35 -2.77 8.75 43.88
C PRO A 35 -1.95 9.30 42.73
N THR A 36 -0.96 10.13 43.04
CA THR A 36 -0.13 10.81 42.04
C THR A 36 0.45 9.83 41.03
N GLU A 37 0.76 8.60 41.47
CA GLU A 37 1.20 7.49 40.62
C GLU A 37 0.19 7.09 39.53
N THR A 38 -1.11 7.09 39.82
CA THR A 38 -2.16 6.77 38.83
C THR A 38 -2.29 7.87 37.77
N LEU A 39 -2.13 9.14 38.20
CA LEU A 39 -2.17 10.29 37.29
C LEU A 39 -0.93 10.34 36.39
N GLU A 40 0.25 10.09 36.95
CA GLU A 40 1.52 10.01 36.21
C GLU A 40 1.50 8.87 35.17
N ALA A 41 0.98 7.71 35.56
CA ALA A 41 0.79 6.59 34.65
C ALA A 41 -0.12 6.97 33.47
N LEU A 42 -1.29 7.57 33.75
CA LEU A 42 -2.22 8.00 32.70
C LEU A 42 -1.62 9.07 31.76
N LEU A 43 -0.86 10.03 32.30
CA LEU A 43 -0.18 11.05 31.50
C LEU A 43 0.86 10.43 30.57
N THR A 44 1.65 9.48 31.07
CA THR A 44 2.64 8.74 30.27
C THR A 44 1.96 8.01 29.10
N PHE A 45 0.85 7.32 29.36
CA PHE A 45 0.09 6.62 28.32
C PHE A 45 -0.51 7.58 27.28
N LEU A 46 -1.03 8.73 27.70
CA LEU A 46 -1.54 9.73 26.76
C LEU A 46 -0.43 10.30 25.87
N GLU A 47 0.79 10.43 26.38
CA GLU A 47 1.96 10.83 25.61
C GLU A 47 2.38 9.74 24.61
N GLU A 48 2.50 8.50 25.04
CA GLU A 48 2.79 7.35 24.17
C GLU A 48 1.75 7.23 23.04
N LEU A 49 0.46 7.25 23.38
CA LEU A 49 -0.63 7.19 22.40
C LEU A 49 -0.59 8.38 21.42
N ARG A 50 -0.18 9.56 21.89
CA ARG A 50 -0.03 10.74 21.04
C ARG A 50 1.12 10.57 20.05
N VAL A 51 2.25 10.04 20.49
CA VAL A 51 3.40 9.74 19.64
C VAL A 51 3.02 8.70 18.58
N ASP A 52 2.43 7.58 18.99
CA ASP A 52 2.00 6.50 18.09
C ASP A 52 0.99 6.99 17.05
N LYS A 53 0.02 7.82 17.47
CA LYS A 53 -0.96 8.41 16.57
C LYS A 53 -0.31 9.32 15.54
N GLU A 54 0.72 10.07 15.91
CA GLU A 54 1.43 10.93 14.98
C GLU A 54 2.28 10.13 14.01
N GLU A 55 2.95 9.08 14.47
CA GLU A 55 3.68 8.15 13.60
C GLU A 55 2.73 7.51 12.57
N LEU A 56 1.57 7.01 13.01
CA LEU A 56 0.58 6.40 12.11
C LEU A 56 0.07 7.41 11.06
N ARG A 57 -0.15 8.67 11.46
CA ARG A 57 -0.53 9.73 10.52
C ARG A 57 0.58 10.00 9.51
N GLN A 58 1.83 9.98 9.93
CA GLN A 58 2.96 10.19 9.05
C GLN A 58 3.09 9.05 8.03
N GLN A 59 3.01 7.80 8.49
CA GLN A 59 2.99 6.62 7.62
C GLN A 59 1.83 6.67 6.61
N ASN A 60 0.65 7.11 7.05
CA ASN A 60 -0.51 7.24 6.17
C ASN A 60 -0.29 8.33 5.09
N LYS A 61 0.27 9.49 5.45
CA LYS A 61 0.62 10.55 4.49
C LYS A 61 1.63 10.05 3.46
N GLU A 62 2.65 9.32 3.89
CA GLU A 62 3.66 8.75 2.98
C GLU A 62 3.05 7.71 2.04
N LEU A 63 2.15 6.87 2.54
CA LEU A 63 1.44 5.89 1.72
C LEU A 63 0.58 6.57 0.66
N ILE A 64 -0.18 7.60 1.03
CA ILE A 64 -0.99 8.39 0.09
C ILE A 64 -0.09 9.04 -0.96
N ALA A 65 0.99 9.70 -0.54
CA ALA A 65 1.92 10.34 -1.48
C ALA A 65 2.55 9.34 -2.45
N SER A 66 2.94 8.16 -1.97
CA SER A 66 3.49 7.09 -2.81
C SER A 66 2.47 6.56 -3.81
N ARG A 67 1.22 6.39 -3.39
CA ARG A 67 0.13 5.95 -4.29
C ARG A 67 -0.13 6.99 -5.37
N ASP A 68 -0.26 8.26 -4.98
CA ASP A 68 -0.57 9.34 -5.91
C ASP A 68 0.57 9.51 -6.94
N ALA A 69 1.82 9.36 -6.53
CA ALA A 69 2.97 9.35 -7.43
C ALA A 69 2.97 8.16 -8.41
N LEU A 70 2.53 6.98 -7.96
CA LEU A 70 2.40 5.79 -8.81
C LEU A 70 1.26 5.99 -9.83
N ASP A 71 0.12 6.52 -9.40
CA ASP A 71 -1.03 6.80 -10.25
C ASP A 71 -0.70 7.84 -11.33
N GLU A 72 0.10 8.84 -11.01
CA GLU A 72 0.57 9.84 -11.97
C GLU A 72 1.50 9.20 -13.02
N LYS A 73 2.42 8.33 -12.59
CA LYS A 73 3.28 7.58 -13.51
C LYS A 73 2.47 6.68 -14.43
N TYR A 74 1.48 5.96 -13.91
CA TYR A 74 0.61 5.11 -14.72
C TYR A 74 -0.24 5.91 -15.70
N ARG A 75 -0.76 7.08 -15.29
CA ARG A 75 -1.49 7.99 -16.19
C ARG A 75 -0.61 8.43 -17.34
N ARG A 76 0.57 8.97 -17.05
CA ARG A 76 1.51 9.42 -18.07
C ARG A 76 1.98 8.28 -18.98
N TYR A 77 2.24 7.10 -18.42
CA TYR A 77 2.54 5.91 -19.21
C TYR A 77 1.41 5.60 -20.19
N ARG A 78 0.15 5.54 -19.73
CA ARG A 78 -1.00 5.24 -20.60
C ARG A 78 -1.22 6.30 -21.67
N GLU A 79 -1.05 7.58 -21.34
CA GLU A 79 -1.17 8.67 -22.30
C GLU A 79 -0.14 8.53 -23.43
N LEU A 80 1.12 8.27 -23.08
CA LEU A 80 2.18 8.10 -24.09
C LEU A 80 2.04 6.79 -24.86
N PHE A 81 1.75 5.69 -24.17
CA PHE A 81 1.66 4.36 -24.77
C PHE A 81 0.46 4.25 -25.73
N ASN A 82 -0.71 4.76 -25.34
CA ASN A 82 -1.94 4.60 -26.13
C ASN A 82 -2.08 5.58 -27.30
N VAL A 83 -1.34 6.70 -27.30
CA VAL A 83 -1.45 7.74 -28.33
C VAL A 83 -0.23 7.74 -29.26
N ALA A 84 0.74 6.85 -29.02
CA ALA A 84 1.90 6.73 -29.89
C ALA A 84 1.50 6.13 -31.26
N PRO A 85 1.91 6.75 -32.38
CA PRO A 85 1.54 6.29 -33.73
C PRO A 85 2.24 4.99 -34.14
N ASP A 86 3.27 4.57 -33.42
CA ASP A 86 3.98 3.31 -33.64
C ASP A 86 3.34 2.17 -32.83
N GLY A 87 3.35 0.96 -33.39
CA GLY A 87 2.89 -0.22 -32.67
C GLY A 87 3.89 -0.66 -31.59
N TYR A 88 3.49 -0.59 -30.33
CA TYR A 88 4.26 -1.06 -29.18
C TYR A 88 3.68 -2.34 -28.58
N LEU A 89 4.57 -3.30 -28.32
CA LEU A 89 4.31 -4.50 -27.54
C LEU A 89 5.23 -4.53 -26.33
N VAL A 90 4.67 -4.80 -25.15
CA VAL A 90 5.44 -5.13 -23.95
C VAL A 90 5.38 -6.64 -23.80
N THR A 91 6.54 -7.30 -23.73
CA THR A 91 6.62 -8.75 -23.54
C THR A 91 7.30 -9.10 -22.23
N ASP A 92 7.04 -10.30 -21.74
CA ASP A 92 7.89 -10.92 -20.72
C ASP A 92 9.23 -11.40 -21.32
N PRO A 93 10.16 -11.90 -20.50
CA PRO A 93 11.44 -12.43 -20.99
C PRO A 93 11.33 -13.65 -21.93
N ASN A 94 10.17 -14.34 -21.95
CA ASN A 94 9.91 -15.46 -22.85
C ASN A 94 9.25 -15.01 -24.17
N GLY A 95 9.03 -13.71 -24.37
CA GLY A 95 8.39 -13.16 -25.56
C GLY A 95 6.86 -13.27 -25.55
N VAL A 96 6.24 -13.54 -24.40
CA VAL A 96 4.78 -13.51 -24.26
C VAL A 96 4.33 -12.07 -24.09
N ILE A 97 3.41 -11.63 -24.95
CA ILE A 97 2.86 -10.27 -24.92
C ILE A 97 2.09 -10.07 -23.62
N GLN A 98 2.46 -9.05 -22.86
CA GLN A 98 1.78 -8.60 -21.64
C GLN A 98 0.84 -7.43 -21.95
N GLU A 99 1.29 -6.48 -22.76
CA GLU A 99 0.51 -5.32 -23.20
C GLU A 99 0.76 -5.00 -24.66
N ALA A 100 -0.26 -4.49 -25.34
CA ALA A 100 -0.19 -3.95 -26.69
C ALA A 100 -0.88 -2.59 -26.71
N ASN A 101 -0.30 -1.61 -27.42
CA ASN A 101 -0.98 -0.33 -27.63
C ASN A 101 -2.03 -0.45 -28.77
N PRO A 102 -2.92 0.54 -28.93
CA PRO A 102 -3.95 0.51 -29.97
C PRO A 102 -3.37 0.38 -31.39
N ASP A 103 -2.25 1.05 -31.67
CA ASP A 103 -1.61 1.00 -32.98
C ASP A 103 -1.00 -0.38 -33.28
N ALA A 104 -0.45 -1.09 -32.29
CA ALA A 104 -0.01 -2.48 -32.45
C ALA A 104 -1.19 -3.42 -32.75
N ALA A 105 -2.32 -3.23 -32.06
CA ALA A 105 -3.54 -4.00 -32.33
C ALA A 105 -4.07 -3.76 -33.75
N THR A 106 -3.98 -2.51 -34.21
CA THR A 106 -4.35 -2.12 -35.57
C THR A 106 -3.40 -2.73 -36.61
N LEU A 107 -2.08 -2.62 -36.38
CA LEU A 107 -1.04 -3.13 -37.28
C LEU A 107 -1.07 -4.65 -37.40
N LEU A 108 -1.34 -5.35 -36.30
CA LEU A 108 -1.43 -6.82 -36.26
C LEU A 108 -2.80 -7.35 -36.66
N GLU A 109 -3.79 -6.48 -36.89
CA GLU A 109 -5.19 -6.84 -37.19
C GLU A 109 -5.82 -7.78 -36.16
N VAL A 110 -5.39 -7.68 -34.90
CA VAL A 110 -5.90 -8.48 -33.78
C VAL A 110 -6.36 -7.58 -32.66
N SER A 111 -7.55 -7.84 -32.13
CA SER A 111 -8.08 -7.10 -30.98
C SER A 111 -7.11 -7.17 -29.81
N ARG A 112 -6.87 -6.04 -29.13
CA ARG A 112 -5.97 -5.92 -27.99
C ARG A 112 -6.15 -7.01 -26.92
N ASP A 113 -7.40 -7.36 -26.62
CA ASP A 113 -7.74 -8.38 -25.60
C ASP A 113 -7.28 -9.80 -25.98
N ARG A 114 -6.97 -10.04 -27.26
CA ARG A 114 -6.48 -11.32 -27.78
C ARG A 114 -4.96 -11.35 -27.97
N LEU A 115 -4.30 -10.19 -27.94
CA LEU A 115 -2.84 -10.10 -28.03
C LEU A 115 -2.17 -10.48 -26.71
N ALA A 116 -2.74 -10.07 -25.58
CA ALA A 116 -2.21 -10.41 -24.27
C ALA A 116 -2.20 -11.95 -24.05
N GLY A 117 -1.07 -12.46 -23.57
CA GLY A 117 -0.83 -13.88 -23.36
C GLY A 117 -0.37 -14.66 -24.60
N GLN A 118 -0.32 -14.03 -25.79
CA GLN A 118 0.19 -14.68 -26.99
C GLN A 118 1.71 -14.49 -27.13
N PRO A 119 2.45 -15.52 -27.58
CA PRO A 119 3.85 -15.35 -27.98
C PRO A 119 3.98 -14.40 -29.17
N VAL A 120 4.86 -13.41 -29.08
CA VAL A 120 5.09 -12.42 -30.15
C VAL A 120 5.50 -13.08 -31.47
N VAL A 121 6.20 -14.21 -31.40
CA VAL A 121 6.66 -14.99 -32.57
C VAL A 121 5.53 -15.45 -33.48
N LEU A 122 4.29 -15.57 -32.98
CA LEU A 122 3.13 -15.92 -33.81
C LEU A 122 2.84 -14.87 -34.88
N PHE A 123 3.21 -13.61 -34.61
CA PHE A 123 2.97 -12.46 -35.49
C PHE A 123 4.18 -12.10 -36.36
N VAL A 124 5.26 -12.87 -36.26
CA VAL A 124 6.47 -12.72 -37.10
C VAL A 124 6.39 -13.71 -38.26
N ALA A 125 6.74 -13.26 -39.47
CA ALA A 125 6.83 -14.10 -40.66
C ALA A 125 7.74 -15.31 -40.39
N ALA A 126 7.39 -16.48 -40.91
CA ALA A 126 8.09 -17.73 -40.57
C ALA A 126 9.57 -17.69 -40.95
N GLU A 127 9.89 -16.94 -42.01
CA GLU A 127 11.21 -16.74 -42.57
C GLU A 127 12.11 -15.88 -41.67
N ASP A 128 11.52 -15.07 -40.79
CA ASP A 128 12.22 -14.12 -39.91
C ASP A 128 12.30 -14.60 -38.44
N ARG A 129 11.71 -15.76 -38.13
CA ARG A 129 11.81 -16.37 -36.80
C ARG A 129 13.22 -16.94 -36.62
N LYS A 130 13.97 -16.38 -35.67
CA LYS A 130 15.31 -16.88 -35.27
C LYS A 130 15.25 -17.80 -34.07
#